data_AF-A0A924MH15-F1
#
_entry.id   AF-A0A924MH15-F1
#
_cell.length_a   1.000
_cell.length_b   1.000
_cell.length_c   1.000
_cell.angle_alpha   90.00
_cell.angle_beta   90.00
_cell.angle_gamma   90.00
#
_symmetry.space_group_name_H-M   'P 1'
#
loop_
_entity.id
_entity.type
_entity.pdbx_description
1 polymer ?
#
loop_
_entity_poly.entity_id
_entity_poly.type
_entity_poly.pdbx_seq_one_letter_code
_entity_poly.pdbx_strand_id
1 'polypeptide(L)'
;MIKKWFIFTIIFASTYQVQAQKKRPIDYVNVFIGTGQDGNTYPGAQAPFGMISISPSNTFKNYDETEARSGYKYAQTEIRGFGLTHFSGVGCHAMQDLMFFPLTGDLNVSPVKNRDAYKSSFSHDDEKASPGYYEVKLKDYQIDARFSATQRAGIGEIDYKGNDKAQIIFIPTNSANGIADGQIEINKEKNQVSGWVSTGGFCWRDPAHLPYKIYFVMEFDMPISDFGVWKGEQKFSNRDTISGNNFASYISFAQGTKKVKVRTALSFVSKKNASLNLNAEIPCWNFENTLSKVQGDWSKYLEKITVNGGTNDERSTFYTAIY
;
A
#
# COMPACT_ATOMS: atom_id res chain seq x y z
N MET A 1 -83.93 14.75 -19.74
CA MET A 1 -82.76 13.93 -20.18
C MET A 1 -81.49 14.64 -19.74
N ILE A 2 -80.77 14.11 -18.74
CA ILE A 2 -79.45 14.62 -18.33
C ILE A 2 -78.51 13.41 -18.31
N LYS A 3 -77.49 13.41 -19.19
CA LYS A 3 -76.47 12.36 -19.30
C LYS A 3 -75.37 12.60 -18.25
N LYS A 4 -75.13 11.65 -17.35
CA LYS A 4 -73.95 11.62 -16.48
C LYS A 4 -72.80 10.91 -17.22
N TRP A 5 -71.64 11.54 -17.29
CA TRP A 5 -70.39 10.93 -17.74
C TRP A 5 -69.57 10.53 -16.51
N PHE A 6 -69.17 9.25 -16.43
CA PHE A 6 -68.18 8.77 -15.47
C PHE A 6 -66.81 8.82 -16.12
N ILE A 7 -65.89 9.60 -15.56
CA ILE A 7 -64.47 9.61 -15.94
C ILE A 7 -63.77 8.57 -15.06
N PHE A 8 -63.24 7.51 -15.67
CA PHE A 8 -62.40 6.52 -15.01
C PHE A 8 -60.94 6.98 -15.14
N THR A 9 -60.33 7.42 -14.04
CA THR A 9 -58.91 7.74 -13.99
C THR A 9 -58.12 6.46 -13.74
N ILE A 10 -57.40 5.98 -14.76
CA ILE A 10 -56.46 4.86 -14.62
C ILE A 10 -55.17 5.41 -14.02
N ILE A 11 -54.88 5.03 -12.78
CA ILE A 11 -53.59 5.29 -12.12
C ILE A 11 -52.63 4.21 -12.58
N PHE A 12 -51.68 4.57 -13.46
CA PHE A 12 -50.54 3.71 -13.78
C PHE A 12 -49.55 3.74 -12.61
N ALA A 13 -49.53 2.68 -11.80
CA ALA A 13 -48.48 2.45 -10.82
C ALA A 13 -47.23 1.92 -11.54
N SER A 14 -46.24 2.78 -11.77
CA SER A 14 -44.92 2.39 -12.24
C SER A 14 -44.14 1.73 -11.10
N THR A 15 -44.13 0.39 -11.09
CA THR A 15 -43.23 -0.38 -10.21
C THR A 15 -41.81 -0.27 -10.75
N TYR A 16 -41.00 0.61 -10.14
CA TYR A 16 -39.55 0.58 -10.32
C TYR A 16 -39.00 -0.70 -9.66
N GLN A 17 -38.72 -1.73 -10.46
CA GLN A 17 -37.90 -2.84 -9.99
C GLN A 17 -36.47 -2.32 -9.82
N VAL A 18 -36.07 -2.13 -8.56
CA VAL A 18 -34.67 -1.99 -8.20
C VAL A 18 -34.02 -3.35 -8.45
N GLN A 19 -33.41 -3.53 -9.62
CA GLN A 19 -32.54 -4.67 -9.87
C GLN A 19 -31.33 -4.54 -8.93
N ALA A 20 -31.32 -5.33 -7.86
CA ALA A 20 -30.12 -5.51 -7.06
C ALA A 20 -29.01 -6.02 -7.99
N GLN A 21 -27.92 -5.28 -8.10
CA GLN A 21 -26.81 -5.65 -8.97
C GLN A 21 -26.27 -7.02 -8.51
N LYS A 22 -26.27 -7.99 -9.43
CA LYS A 22 -25.75 -9.34 -9.13
C LYS A 22 -24.25 -9.21 -8.80
N LYS A 23 -23.85 -9.60 -7.59
CA LYS A 23 -22.44 -9.67 -7.18
C LYS A 23 -21.64 -10.52 -8.17
N ARG A 24 -20.50 -10.00 -8.58
CA ARG A 24 -19.49 -10.67 -9.41
C ARG A 24 -18.50 -11.43 -8.52
N PRO A 25 -17.75 -12.41 -9.07
CA PRO A 25 -16.70 -13.13 -8.34
C PRO A 25 -15.76 -12.24 -7.51
N ILE A 26 -15.28 -11.15 -8.09
CA ILE A 26 -14.39 -10.19 -7.42
C ILE A 26 -15.03 -9.53 -6.17
N ASP A 27 -16.36 -9.37 -6.16
CA ASP A 27 -17.10 -8.73 -5.06
C ASP A 27 -17.27 -9.66 -3.84
N TYR A 28 -16.87 -10.93 -3.96
CA TYR A 28 -16.84 -11.89 -2.86
C TYR A 28 -15.48 -11.99 -2.16
N VAL A 29 -14.40 -11.50 -2.79
CA VAL A 29 -13.06 -11.61 -2.22
C VAL A 29 -12.95 -10.71 -0.97
N ASN A 30 -12.53 -11.31 0.14
CA ASN A 30 -12.22 -10.60 1.37
C ASN A 30 -10.74 -10.76 1.70
N VAL A 31 -9.93 -9.75 1.35
CA VAL A 31 -8.47 -9.78 1.53
C VAL A 31 -8.02 -9.77 2.99
N PHE A 32 -8.93 -9.59 3.95
CA PHE A 32 -8.63 -9.72 5.38
C PHE A 32 -8.69 -11.18 5.88
N ILE A 33 -9.32 -12.11 5.14
CA ILE A 33 -9.29 -13.53 5.51
C ILE A 33 -7.83 -14.02 5.44
N GLY A 34 -7.37 -14.63 6.54
CA GLY A 34 -5.97 -15.06 6.70
C GLY A 34 -5.06 -14.06 7.40
N THR A 35 -5.50 -12.82 7.61
CA THR A 35 -4.70 -11.78 8.30
C THR A 35 -4.80 -11.84 9.83
N GLY A 36 -5.79 -12.54 10.39
CA GLY A 36 -6.00 -12.63 11.83
C GLY A 36 -5.01 -13.57 12.53
N GLN A 37 -5.17 -14.87 12.30
CA GLN A 37 -4.41 -15.93 12.97
C GLN A 37 -3.23 -16.42 12.11
N ASP A 38 -3.06 -17.74 11.96
CA ASP A 38 -1.91 -18.36 11.29
C ASP A 38 -1.92 -18.31 9.77
N GLY A 39 -2.91 -17.66 9.16
CA GLY A 39 -2.96 -17.50 7.70
C GLY A 39 -1.76 -16.70 7.16
N ASN A 40 -1.25 -15.73 7.92
CA ASN A 40 -0.11 -14.90 7.55
C ASN A 40 -0.24 -14.28 6.13
N THR A 41 -1.44 -13.84 5.76
CA THR A 41 -1.68 -13.07 4.53
C THR A 41 -1.55 -11.57 4.82
N TYR A 42 -1.67 -10.74 3.77
CA TYR A 42 -1.63 -9.29 3.87
C TYR A 42 -2.76 -8.66 3.01
N PRO A 43 -3.36 -7.53 3.45
CA PRO A 43 -4.52 -6.93 2.77
C PRO A 43 -4.13 -5.92 1.66
N GLY A 44 -2.84 -5.68 1.46
CA GLY A 44 -2.34 -4.65 0.54
C GLY A 44 -2.71 -4.84 -0.93
N ALA A 45 -2.55 -3.76 -1.68
CA ALA A 45 -2.81 -3.75 -3.11
C ALA A 45 -1.77 -4.54 -3.88
N GLN A 46 -2.23 -5.45 -4.75
CA GLN A 46 -1.41 -6.23 -5.67
C GLN A 46 -2.23 -6.60 -6.92
N ALA A 47 -1.59 -6.65 -8.08
CA ALA A 47 -2.15 -7.29 -9.27
C ALA A 47 -2.01 -8.82 -9.18
N PRO A 48 -2.77 -9.61 -9.99
CA PRO A 48 -2.57 -11.06 -10.05
C PRO A 48 -1.09 -11.38 -10.35
N PHE A 49 -0.42 -12.11 -9.45
CA PHE A 49 1.00 -12.47 -9.56
C PHE A 49 1.97 -11.26 -9.62
N GLY A 50 1.57 -10.10 -9.10
CA GLY A 50 2.38 -8.89 -9.12
C GLY A 50 3.68 -9.02 -8.33
N MET A 51 4.76 -8.45 -8.87
CA MET A 51 6.08 -8.36 -8.23
C MET A 51 6.11 -7.34 -7.09
N ILE A 52 5.31 -6.28 -7.20
CA ILE A 52 5.17 -5.24 -6.17
C ILE A 52 3.84 -5.44 -5.43
N SER A 53 3.86 -5.28 -4.11
CA SER A 53 2.66 -5.23 -3.28
C SER A 53 2.78 -4.11 -2.25
N ILE A 54 1.87 -3.14 -2.32
CA ILE A 54 1.84 -2.02 -1.37
C ILE A 54 0.87 -2.39 -0.25
N SER A 55 1.42 -2.75 0.91
CA SER A 55 0.63 -3.21 2.06
C SER A 55 1.06 -2.51 3.34
N PRO A 56 0.14 -2.26 4.29
CA PRO A 56 0.47 -1.80 5.64
C PRO A 56 1.36 -2.82 6.37
N SER A 57 2.17 -2.28 7.28
CA SER A 57 2.99 -3.04 8.21
C SER A 57 2.65 -2.63 9.65
N ASN A 58 2.14 -3.56 10.47
CA ASN A 58 1.62 -3.27 11.82
C ASN A 58 2.17 -4.17 12.95
N THR A 59 3.10 -5.10 12.64
CA THR A 59 3.56 -6.12 13.59
C THR A 59 5.03 -6.02 14.03
N PHE A 60 5.78 -5.01 13.58
CA PHE A 60 7.25 -4.98 13.77
C PHE A 60 7.70 -4.27 15.05
N LYS A 61 7.32 -4.82 16.21
CA LYS A 61 7.97 -4.46 17.47
C LYS A 61 9.22 -5.31 17.73
N ASN A 62 9.13 -6.63 17.54
CA ASN A 62 10.25 -7.57 17.67
C ASN A 62 10.20 -8.67 16.59
N TYR A 63 11.34 -9.03 16.02
CA TYR A 63 11.48 -10.05 14.96
C TYR A 63 11.16 -11.47 15.40
N ASP A 64 11.26 -11.73 16.70
CA ASP A 64 10.97 -13.03 17.30
C ASP A 64 9.47 -13.23 17.59
N GLU A 65 8.66 -12.18 17.42
CA GLU A 65 7.21 -12.29 17.60
C GLU A 65 6.59 -13.05 16.43
N THR A 66 5.78 -14.05 16.76
CA THR A 66 5.00 -14.84 15.79
C THR A 66 4.10 -13.97 14.93
N GLU A 67 3.78 -12.77 15.41
CA GLU A 67 2.94 -11.78 14.74
C GLU A 67 3.65 -11.09 13.57
N ALA A 68 5.00 -11.04 13.56
CA ALA A 68 5.79 -10.30 12.56
C ALA A 68 5.86 -10.95 11.16
N ARG A 69 5.31 -12.16 10.98
CA ARG A 69 5.58 -13.03 9.82
C ARG A 69 5.09 -12.46 8.48
N SER A 70 3.82 -12.06 8.40
CA SER A 70 3.22 -11.44 7.21
C SER A 70 3.42 -9.93 7.13
N GLY A 71 3.79 -9.32 8.26
CA GLY A 71 3.85 -7.89 8.47
C GLY A 71 2.53 -7.21 8.80
N TYR A 72 1.42 -7.91 8.63
CA TYR A 72 0.11 -7.43 8.99
C TYR A 72 -0.65 -8.47 9.80
N LYS A 73 -1.16 -8.05 10.96
CA LYS A 73 -2.11 -8.80 11.78
C LYS A 73 -3.35 -7.97 12.04
N TYR A 74 -4.52 -8.58 11.81
CA TYR A 74 -5.80 -7.90 11.98
C TYR A 74 -5.99 -7.37 13.41
N ALA A 75 -5.54 -8.10 14.44
CA ALA A 75 -5.72 -7.65 15.83
C ALA A 75 -4.87 -6.42 16.22
N GLN A 76 -3.89 -6.02 15.41
CA GLN A 76 -3.02 -4.88 15.69
C GLN A 76 -3.70 -3.56 15.29
N THR A 77 -3.45 -2.51 16.07
CA THR A 77 -4.15 -1.21 15.95
C THR A 77 -3.22 -0.05 15.58
N GLU A 78 -1.94 -0.33 15.29
CA GLU A 78 -0.93 0.66 14.93
C GLU A 78 -0.21 0.30 13.62
N ILE A 79 -0.20 1.19 12.63
CA ILE A 79 0.59 1.05 11.40
C ILE A 79 1.92 1.80 11.55
N ARG A 80 3.02 1.15 11.14
CA ARG A 80 4.39 1.70 11.18
C ARG A 80 4.93 2.11 9.80
N GLY A 81 4.22 1.74 8.73
CA GLY A 81 4.68 1.96 7.37
C GLY A 81 3.91 1.15 6.34
N PHE A 82 4.28 1.39 5.08
CA PHE A 82 3.83 0.63 3.93
C PHE A 82 5.06 0.04 3.23
N GLY A 83 5.13 -1.30 3.15
CA GLY A 83 6.18 -1.99 2.40
C GLY A 83 5.84 -2.08 0.91
N LEU A 84 6.84 -2.34 0.06
CA LEU A 84 6.64 -2.52 -1.39
C LEU A 84 6.69 -4.00 -1.85
N THR A 85 7.02 -4.93 -0.95
CA THR A 85 7.09 -6.38 -1.22
C THR A 85 6.53 -7.15 -0.03
N HIS A 86 5.81 -8.25 -0.26
CA HIS A 86 5.25 -9.08 0.81
C HIS A 86 5.17 -10.55 0.37
N PHE A 87 5.41 -11.47 1.31
CA PHE A 87 5.06 -12.87 1.14
C PHE A 87 3.74 -13.19 1.82
N SER A 88 2.91 -14.00 1.15
CA SER A 88 1.61 -14.43 1.66
C SER A 88 1.72 -15.88 2.13
N GLY A 89 1.24 -16.17 3.35
CA GLY A 89 1.18 -17.53 3.87
C GLY A 89 2.47 -18.06 4.50
N VAL A 90 3.49 -17.21 4.70
CA VAL A 90 4.79 -17.66 5.24
C VAL A 90 4.79 -17.72 6.77
N GLY A 91 5.44 -18.75 7.32
CA GLY A 91 5.56 -18.97 8.76
C GLY A 91 6.70 -18.18 9.44
N CYS A 92 7.31 -17.23 8.74
CA CYS A 92 8.46 -16.47 9.22
C CYS A 92 8.47 -15.07 8.61
N HIS A 93 9.24 -14.15 9.20
CA HIS A 93 9.41 -12.81 8.65
C HIS A 93 10.19 -12.88 7.32
N ALA A 94 9.70 -12.16 6.31
CA ALA A 94 10.33 -12.03 5.00
C ALA A 94 9.79 -10.81 4.24
N MET A 95 10.61 -10.26 3.33
CA MET A 95 10.27 -9.14 2.44
C MET A 95 9.96 -7.83 3.21
N GLN A 96 8.95 -7.07 2.78
CA GLN A 96 8.58 -5.74 3.31
C GLN A 96 9.63 -4.70 3.04
N ASP A 97 10.29 -4.85 1.90
CA ASP A 97 11.36 -3.99 1.48
C ASP A 97 10.85 -2.58 1.20
N LEU A 98 11.75 -1.62 1.37
CA LEU A 98 11.55 -0.22 0.98
C LEU A 98 10.33 0.42 1.64
N MET A 99 10.23 0.23 2.96
CA MET A 99 9.15 0.82 3.76
C MET A 99 9.16 2.35 3.68
N PHE A 100 7.98 2.92 3.44
CA PHE A 100 7.73 4.35 3.54
C PHE A 100 6.53 4.64 4.44
N PHE A 101 6.46 5.85 4.98
CA PHE A 101 5.37 6.25 5.86
C PHE A 101 5.04 7.74 5.69
N PRO A 102 3.79 8.10 5.33
CA PRO A 102 3.36 9.48 5.32
C PRO A 102 2.99 9.96 6.72
N LEU A 103 3.35 11.20 7.03
CA LEU A 103 3.12 11.81 8.33
C LEU A 103 3.13 13.34 8.27
N THR A 104 2.75 13.96 9.38
CA THR A 104 2.84 15.40 9.62
C THR A 104 3.64 15.70 10.89
N GLY A 105 4.08 16.95 11.06
CA GLY A 105 4.75 17.41 12.28
C GLY A 105 6.27 17.32 12.24
N ASP A 106 6.92 17.32 13.41
CA ASP A 106 8.38 17.41 13.49
C ASP A 106 9.07 16.04 13.40
N LEU A 107 10.20 16.02 12.70
CA LEU A 107 11.02 14.83 12.49
C LEU A 107 12.24 14.83 13.43
N ASN A 108 12.00 14.77 14.75
CA ASN A 108 13.03 14.94 15.78
C ASN A 108 13.66 13.63 16.26
N VAL A 109 13.03 12.48 15.97
CA VAL A 109 13.51 11.16 16.37
C VAL A 109 14.08 10.44 15.15
N SER A 110 15.25 9.80 15.29
CA SER A 110 15.76 8.94 14.23
C SER A 110 14.93 7.66 14.15
N PRO A 111 14.38 7.30 12.97
CA PRO A 111 13.65 6.04 12.82
C PRO A 111 14.59 4.84 12.58
N VAL A 112 15.89 5.08 12.40
CA VAL A 112 16.84 4.07 11.89
C VAL A 112 16.92 2.83 12.80
N LYS A 113 16.92 3.04 14.12
CA LYS A 113 16.94 1.98 15.14
C LYS A 113 15.70 1.99 16.04
N ASN A 114 14.75 2.86 15.75
CA ASN A 114 13.52 3.01 16.54
C ASN A 114 12.31 2.85 15.61
N ARG A 115 11.76 1.63 15.56
CA ARG A 115 10.59 1.28 14.74
C ARG A 115 9.30 1.93 15.20
N ASP A 116 9.26 2.41 16.45
CA ASP A 116 8.13 3.14 17.02
C ASP A 116 8.32 4.66 16.93
N ALA A 117 9.40 5.15 16.30
CA ALA A 117 9.66 6.59 16.14
C ALA A 117 8.51 7.31 15.43
N TYR A 118 7.94 6.65 14.41
CA TYR A 118 6.78 7.13 13.68
C TYR A 118 5.85 5.95 13.40
N LYS A 119 4.63 6.06 13.92
CA LYS A 119 3.53 5.13 13.73
C LYS A 119 2.22 5.89 13.88
N SER A 120 1.13 5.29 13.42
CA SER A 120 -0.20 5.83 13.63
C SER A 120 -1.16 4.75 14.08
N SER A 121 -2.00 5.09 15.03
CA SER A 121 -3.23 4.37 15.33
C SER A 121 -4.13 4.31 14.09
N PHE A 122 -4.86 3.20 13.91
CA PHE A 122 -5.90 3.02 12.90
C PHE A 122 -7.06 2.17 13.46
N SER A 123 -8.12 1.99 12.68
CA SER A 123 -9.23 1.08 12.99
C SER A 123 -9.76 0.48 11.70
N HIS A 124 -10.27 -0.75 11.76
CA HIS A 124 -10.88 -1.41 10.61
C HIS A 124 -12.15 -0.71 10.10
N ASP A 125 -12.81 0.13 10.92
CA ASP A 125 -13.93 0.95 10.46
C ASP A 125 -13.49 2.01 9.44
N ASP A 126 -12.23 2.45 9.55
CA ASP A 126 -11.57 3.40 8.65
C ASP A 126 -10.53 2.71 7.75
N GLU A 127 -10.64 1.39 7.54
CA GLU A 127 -9.77 0.59 6.68
C GLU A 127 -10.61 -0.12 5.62
N LYS A 128 -10.19 -0.02 4.36
CA LYS A 128 -10.88 -0.67 3.24
C LYS A 128 -9.86 -1.35 2.35
N ALA A 129 -10.17 -2.58 1.96
CA ALA A 129 -9.31 -3.31 1.05
C ALA A 129 -10.15 -4.24 0.15
N SER A 130 -9.69 -4.41 -1.07
CA SER A 130 -10.27 -5.29 -2.08
C SER A 130 -9.18 -5.68 -3.09
N PRO A 131 -9.40 -6.64 -4.01
CA PRO A 131 -8.37 -7.03 -4.97
C PRO A 131 -7.76 -5.84 -5.71
N GLY A 132 -6.47 -5.60 -5.49
CA GLY A 132 -5.73 -4.47 -6.07
C GLY A 132 -5.92 -3.11 -5.41
N TYR A 133 -6.56 -3.03 -4.24
CA TYR A 133 -6.86 -1.78 -3.53
C TYR A 133 -6.64 -1.91 -2.02
N TYR A 134 -6.01 -0.89 -1.44
CA TYR A 134 -5.94 -0.70 0.00
C TYR A 134 -6.11 0.77 0.36
N GLU A 135 -6.85 1.06 1.43
CA GLU A 135 -7.08 2.39 1.97
C GLU A 135 -7.13 2.33 3.49
N VAL A 136 -6.52 3.31 4.15
CA VAL A 136 -6.57 3.45 5.60
C VAL A 136 -6.49 4.91 6.03
N LYS A 137 -7.12 5.22 7.16
CA LYS A 137 -6.92 6.46 7.90
C LYS A 137 -5.85 6.30 8.98
N LEU A 138 -4.76 7.04 8.85
CA LEU A 138 -3.75 7.21 9.89
C LEU A 138 -4.22 8.30 10.87
N LYS A 139 -4.85 7.87 11.96
CA LYS A 139 -5.56 8.76 12.91
C LYS A 139 -4.66 9.81 13.55
N ASP A 140 -3.44 9.43 13.91
CA ASP A 140 -2.52 10.29 14.69
C ASP A 140 -2.01 11.47 13.85
N TYR A 141 -1.95 11.31 12.52
CA TYR A 141 -1.53 12.35 11.58
C TYR A 141 -2.68 12.94 10.77
N GLN A 142 -3.91 12.43 10.94
CA GLN A 142 -5.09 12.81 10.15
C GLN A 142 -4.83 12.71 8.64
N ILE A 143 -4.33 11.55 8.22
CA ILE A 143 -4.01 11.26 6.81
C ILE A 143 -4.91 10.13 6.34
N ASP A 144 -5.56 10.33 5.18
CA ASP A 144 -6.17 9.22 4.44
C ASP A 144 -5.17 8.81 3.35
N ALA A 145 -4.78 7.53 3.31
CA ALA A 145 -3.86 7.00 2.31
C ALA A 145 -4.53 5.84 1.57
N ARG A 146 -4.49 5.90 0.23
CA ARG A 146 -5.00 4.81 -0.63
C ARG A 146 -3.99 4.41 -1.68
N PHE A 147 -3.93 3.12 -2.00
CA PHE A 147 -2.93 2.52 -2.88
C PHE A 147 -3.55 1.52 -3.85
N SER A 148 -2.95 1.42 -5.03
CA SER A 148 -3.17 0.36 -6.01
C SER A 148 -1.84 -0.05 -6.63
N ALA A 149 -1.73 -1.29 -7.10
CA ALA A 149 -0.48 -1.82 -7.63
C ALA A 149 -0.69 -2.71 -8.85
N THR A 150 0.09 -2.43 -9.90
CA THR A 150 0.18 -3.23 -11.12
C THR A 150 1.21 -4.35 -10.95
N GLN A 151 1.75 -4.88 -12.04
CA GLN A 151 2.71 -5.99 -12.00
C GLN A 151 4.04 -5.56 -11.36
N ARG A 152 4.54 -4.35 -11.64
CA ARG A 152 5.86 -3.88 -11.18
C ARG A 152 5.87 -2.43 -10.68
N ALA A 153 4.73 -1.75 -10.78
CA ALA A 153 4.55 -0.38 -10.33
C ALA A 153 3.34 -0.25 -9.39
N GLY A 154 3.27 0.83 -8.64
CA GLY A 154 2.13 1.17 -7.81
C GLY A 154 1.87 2.67 -7.79
N ILE A 155 0.65 3.03 -7.43
CA ILE A 155 0.18 4.40 -7.32
C ILE A 155 -0.51 4.58 -5.96
N GLY A 156 -0.31 5.74 -5.36
CA GLY A 156 -0.97 6.12 -4.13
C GLY A 156 -1.46 7.56 -4.17
N GLU A 157 -2.49 7.82 -3.40
CA GLU A 157 -2.96 9.17 -3.09
C GLU A 157 -2.98 9.33 -1.57
N ILE A 158 -2.39 10.42 -1.10
CA ILE A 158 -2.19 10.71 0.32
C ILE A 158 -2.81 12.08 0.60
N ASP A 159 -3.91 12.05 1.34
CA ASP A 159 -4.70 13.22 1.71
C ASP A 159 -4.36 13.65 3.14
N TYR A 160 -3.63 14.76 3.28
CA TYR A 160 -3.29 15.39 4.55
C TYR A 160 -4.41 16.36 4.96
N LYS A 161 -5.16 16.05 6.01
CA LYS A 161 -6.31 16.91 6.42
C LYS A 161 -5.88 18.15 7.19
N GLY A 162 -4.81 18.07 7.97
CA GLY A 162 -4.22 19.18 8.74
C GLY A 162 -3.43 20.20 7.91
N ASN A 163 -2.96 21.27 8.55
CA ASN A 163 -2.13 22.32 7.93
C ASN A 163 -0.63 22.19 8.23
N ASP A 164 -0.27 21.18 9.00
CA ASP A 164 1.12 20.88 9.33
C ASP A 164 1.91 20.50 8.06
N LYS A 165 3.24 20.50 8.19
CA LYS A 165 4.13 20.12 7.09
C LYS A 165 3.87 18.67 6.70
N ALA A 166 3.38 18.45 5.48
CA ALA A 166 3.18 17.12 4.90
C ALA A 166 4.53 16.48 4.55
N GLN A 167 4.74 15.24 4.95
CA GLN A 167 6.04 14.57 4.85
C GLN A 167 5.90 13.09 4.54
N ILE A 168 6.94 12.52 3.95
CA ILE A 168 7.09 11.07 3.77
C ILE A 168 8.49 10.70 4.23
N ILE A 169 8.57 9.71 5.12
CA ILE A 169 9.83 9.08 5.53
C ILE A 169 10.03 7.76 4.79
N PHE A 170 11.28 7.44 4.49
CA PHE A 170 11.72 6.19 3.89
C PHE A 170 12.65 5.50 4.87
N ILE A 171 12.29 4.30 5.29
CA ILE A 171 13.03 3.54 6.30
C ILE A 171 13.31 2.14 5.76
N PRO A 172 14.24 1.98 4.80
CA PRO A 172 14.47 0.67 4.20
C PRO A 172 14.99 -0.37 5.20
N THR A 173 15.60 0.07 6.30
CA THR A 173 16.03 -0.77 7.43
C THR A 173 14.87 -1.36 8.23
N ASN A 174 13.64 -0.86 8.04
CA ASN A 174 12.43 -1.37 8.68
C ASN A 174 11.75 -2.51 7.91
N SER A 175 12.40 -3.06 6.88
CA SER A 175 11.95 -4.30 6.25
C SER A 175 11.92 -5.47 7.25
N ALA A 176 11.29 -6.56 6.83
CA ALA A 176 11.11 -7.75 7.66
C ALA A 176 12.39 -8.59 7.80
N ASN A 177 13.49 -8.24 7.13
CA ASN A 177 14.82 -8.84 7.34
C ASN A 177 15.91 -7.79 7.62
N GLY A 178 15.58 -6.50 7.60
CA GLY A 178 16.57 -5.43 7.50
C GLY A 178 17.26 -5.41 6.13
N ILE A 179 18.37 -4.69 6.02
CA ILE A 179 19.17 -4.59 4.80
C ILE A 179 20.64 -4.86 5.11
N ALA A 180 21.35 -5.50 4.18
CA ALA A 180 22.80 -5.67 4.24
C ALA A 180 23.54 -4.40 3.78
N ASP A 181 22.97 -3.71 2.78
CA ASP A 181 23.46 -2.43 2.27
C ASP A 181 22.34 -1.76 1.47
N GLY A 182 22.52 -0.49 1.11
CA GLY A 182 21.55 0.24 0.32
C GLY A 182 22.00 1.65 0.01
N GLN A 183 21.21 2.33 -0.81
CA GLN A 183 21.38 3.73 -1.12
C GLN A 183 20.01 4.36 -1.39
N ILE A 184 19.83 5.58 -0.92
CA ILE A 184 18.76 6.48 -1.34
C ILE A 184 19.39 7.74 -1.93
N GLU A 185 18.81 8.19 -3.04
CA GLU A 185 19.05 9.45 -3.72
C GLU A 185 17.73 10.22 -3.83
N ILE A 186 17.74 11.49 -3.42
CA ILE A 186 16.61 12.43 -3.51
C ILE A 186 16.93 13.44 -4.62
N ASN A 187 16.07 13.50 -5.64
CA ASN A 187 16.17 14.46 -6.71
C ASN A 187 15.00 15.46 -6.62
N LYS A 188 15.30 16.65 -6.11
CA LYS A 188 14.31 17.74 -5.93
C LYS A 188 13.77 18.26 -7.27
N GLU A 189 14.60 18.33 -8.31
CA GLU A 189 14.18 18.82 -9.64
C GLU A 189 13.16 17.91 -10.31
N LYS A 190 13.24 16.61 -10.04
CA LYS A 190 12.34 15.58 -10.57
C LYS A 190 11.22 15.18 -9.61
N ASN A 191 11.16 15.76 -8.40
CA ASN A 191 10.30 15.32 -7.30
C ASN A 191 10.36 13.80 -7.12
N GLN A 192 11.58 13.27 -6.99
CA GLN A 192 11.83 11.83 -7.04
C GLN A 192 12.72 11.39 -5.89
N VAL A 193 12.42 10.22 -5.32
CA VAL A 193 13.30 9.45 -4.45
C VAL A 193 13.58 8.12 -5.14
N SER A 194 14.85 7.74 -5.24
CA SER A 194 15.25 6.52 -5.95
C SER A 194 16.43 5.86 -5.26
N GLY A 195 16.74 4.63 -5.64
CA GLY A 195 17.91 3.96 -5.10
C GLY A 195 17.81 2.45 -5.19
N TRP A 196 18.46 1.78 -4.24
CA TRP A 196 18.44 0.34 -4.13
C TRP A 196 18.67 -0.13 -2.70
N VAL A 197 18.21 -1.33 -2.40
CA VAL A 197 18.55 -2.07 -1.19
C VAL A 197 19.10 -3.43 -1.56
N SER A 198 20.15 -3.85 -0.87
CA SER A 198 20.63 -5.21 -0.85
C SER A 198 20.11 -5.83 0.43
N THR A 199 19.20 -6.76 0.30
CA THR A 199 18.54 -7.46 1.40
C THR A 199 18.55 -8.95 1.09
N GLY A 200 18.24 -9.77 2.06
CA GLY A 200 18.33 -11.20 1.92
C GLY A 200 17.73 -11.83 3.15
N GLY A 201 18.18 -13.03 3.45
CA GLY A 201 17.63 -13.77 4.57
C GLY A 201 16.20 -14.24 4.26
N PHE A 202 15.91 -15.45 4.71
CA PHE A 202 14.57 -15.99 4.75
C PHE A 202 14.50 -16.80 6.03
N CYS A 203 13.48 -16.54 6.85
CA CYS A 203 13.28 -17.24 8.10
C CYS A 203 14.52 -17.15 9.01
N TRP A 204 14.70 -16.00 9.67
CA TRP A 204 15.73 -15.76 10.70
C TRP A 204 17.18 -15.80 10.20
N ARG A 205 17.40 -15.84 8.88
CA ARG A 205 18.73 -15.77 8.27
C ARG A 205 19.16 -14.32 8.11
N ASP A 206 20.46 -14.09 8.29
CA ASP A 206 21.09 -12.79 8.11
C ASP A 206 20.80 -12.23 6.70
N PRO A 207 20.34 -10.97 6.56
CA PRO A 207 20.13 -10.33 5.26
C PRO A 207 21.41 -10.24 4.40
N ALA A 208 22.60 -10.26 5.01
CA ALA A 208 23.88 -10.26 4.30
C ALA A 208 24.26 -11.65 3.74
N HIS A 209 23.56 -12.71 4.13
CA HIS A 209 23.83 -14.06 3.61
C HIS A 209 23.03 -14.32 2.33
N LEU A 210 23.72 -14.28 1.19
CA LEU A 210 23.17 -14.43 -0.17
C LEU A 210 22.09 -13.37 -0.49
N PRO A 211 22.43 -12.07 -0.44
CA PRO A 211 21.45 -11.02 -0.65
C PRO A 211 21.02 -10.94 -2.12
N TYR A 212 19.77 -10.56 -2.34
CA TYR A 212 19.27 -10.02 -3.59
C TYR A 212 19.24 -8.49 -3.52
N LYS A 213 19.22 -7.85 -4.70
CA LYS A 213 19.17 -6.39 -4.80
C LYS A 213 17.87 -5.95 -5.46
N ILE A 214 17.15 -5.05 -4.79
CA ILE A 214 15.95 -4.39 -5.32
C ILE A 214 16.29 -2.94 -5.60
N TYR A 215 15.99 -2.48 -6.81
CA TYR A 215 16.06 -1.09 -7.21
C TYR A 215 14.66 -0.49 -7.24
N PHE A 216 14.55 0.79 -6.88
CA PHE A 216 13.27 1.48 -6.88
C PHE A 216 13.38 2.90 -7.39
N VAL A 217 12.24 3.41 -7.84
CA VAL A 217 12.01 4.82 -8.10
C VAL A 217 10.62 5.17 -7.57
N MET A 218 10.51 6.30 -6.88
CA MET A 218 9.27 6.85 -6.37
C MET A 218 9.20 8.32 -6.77
N GLU A 219 8.15 8.71 -7.48
CA GLU A 219 7.92 10.07 -7.98
C GLU A 219 6.69 10.65 -7.30
N PHE A 220 6.71 11.98 -7.12
CA PHE A 220 5.64 12.74 -6.50
C PHE A 220 5.10 13.80 -7.45
N ASP A 221 3.79 14.04 -7.44
CA ASP A 221 3.16 15.11 -8.24
C ASP A 221 3.33 16.51 -7.61
N MET A 222 3.83 16.57 -6.39
CA MET A 222 4.06 17.81 -5.64
C MET A 222 5.56 18.13 -5.52
N PRO A 223 5.95 19.42 -5.59
CA PRO A 223 7.33 19.84 -5.37
C PRO A 223 7.87 19.45 -4.00
N ILE A 224 9.03 18.78 -3.98
CA ILE A 224 9.79 18.58 -2.74
C ILE A 224 10.26 19.96 -2.27
N SER A 225 9.91 20.34 -1.04
CA SER A 225 10.27 21.64 -0.46
C SER A 225 11.52 21.56 0.42
N ASP A 226 11.66 20.47 1.16
CA ASP A 226 12.69 20.20 2.16
C ASP A 226 12.96 18.68 2.18
N PHE A 227 14.18 18.28 2.54
CA PHE A 227 14.60 16.89 2.52
C PHE A 227 15.84 16.69 3.39
N GLY A 228 16.10 15.43 3.72
CA GLY A 228 17.31 15.07 4.44
C GLY A 228 17.38 13.58 4.74
N VAL A 229 18.42 13.22 5.48
CA VAL A 229 18.72 11.82 5.81
C VAL A 229 19.10 11.67 7.27
N TRP A 230 18.92 10.46 7.78
CA TRP A 230 19.51 10.00 9.03
C TRP A 230 20.60 8.98 8.76
N LYS A 231 21.69 9.04 9.51
CA LYS A 231 22.71 7.98 9.60
C LYS A 231 22.86 7.61 11.08
N GLY A 232 22.34 6.46 11.47
CA GLY A 232 22.11 6.17 12.90
C GLY A 232 21.24 7.25 13.54
N GLU A 233 21.68 7.83 14.66
CA GLU A 233 20.93 8.88 15.37
C GLU A 233 21.12 10.29 14.78
N GLN A 234 22.09 10.49 13.90
CA GLN A 234 22.41 11.82 13.37
C GLN A 234 21.52 12.17 12.17
N LYS A 235 20.88 13.34 12.25
CA LYS A 235 20.07 13.92 11.16
C LYS A 235 20.88 14.94 10.37
N PHE A 236 20.86 14.83 9.05
CA PHE A 236 21.49 15.75 8.11
C PHE A 236 20.42 16.34 7.18
N SER A 237 20.17 17.64 7.32
CA SER A 237 19.25 18.37 6.42
C SER A 237 19.94 18.72 5.10
N ASN A 238 19.19 18.84 4.02
CA ASN A 238 19.69 19.16 2.66
C ASN A 238 20.76 18.18 2.12
N ARG A 239 20.81 16.96 2.66
CA ARG A 239 21.64 15.89 2.12
C ARG A 239 20.75 14.99 1.27
N ASP A 240 21.09 14.88 -0.01
CA ASP A 240 20.28 14.19 -1.01
C ASP A 240 20.61 12.71 -1.16
N THR A 241 21.81 12.30 -0.71
CA THR A 241 22.31 10.95 -0.91
C THR A 241 22.82 10.35 0.40
N ILE A 242 22.42 9.11 0.65
CA ILE A 242 22.92 8.30 1.77
C ILE A 242 23.04 6.83 1.36
N SER A 243 24.07 6.15 1.89
CA SER A 243 24.32 4.72 1.66
C SER A 243 24.68 3.97 2.95
N GLY A 244 24.68 2.64 2.89
CA GLY A 244 25.02 1.73 3.97
C GLY A 244 23.83 0.91 4.46
N ASN A 245 23.87 0.41 5.69
CA ASN A 245 22.84 -0.47 6.26
C ASN A 245 22.08 0.12 7.45
N ASN A 246 22.30 1.40 7.75
CA ASN A 246 21.80 2.05 8.97
C ASN A 246 21.40 3.49 8.68
N PHE A 247 20.42 3.67 7.80
CA PHE A 247 19.98 4.99 7.34
C PHE A 247 18.46 5.05 7.13
N ALA A 248 17.95 6.27 7.12
CA ALA A 248 16.61 6.61 6.67
C ALA A 248 16.66 7.95 5.93
N SER A 249 15.60 8.30 5.21
CA SER A 249 15.46 9.63 4.60
C SER A 249 14.07 10.18 4.78
N TYR A 250 13.93 11.48 4.53
CA TYR A 250 12.63 12.15 4.48
C TYR A 250 12.59 13.14 3.33
N ILE A 251 11.37 13.37 2.85
CA ILE A 251 11.02 14.52 2.04
C ILE A 251 9.84 15.23 2.70
N SER A 252 9.76 16.54 2.52
CA SER A 252 8.66 17.37 2.96
C SER A 252 8.12 18.19 1.81
N PHE A 253 6.81 18.40 1.78
CA PHE A 253 6.13 19.28 0.84
C PHE A 253 5.88 20.65 1.48
N ALA A 254 5.48 21.63 0.67
CA ALA A 254 5.13 22.95 1.17
C ALA A 254 4.08 22.84 2.28
N GLN A 255 4.20 23.67 3.32
CA GLN A 255 3.22 23.69 4.41
C GLN A 255 1.81 23.96 3.85
N GLY A 256 0.82 23.23 4.37
CA GLY A 256 -0.55 23.29 3.86
C GLY A 256 -0.82 22.45 2.60
N THR A 257 0.17 21.69 2.09
CA THR A 257 -0.07 20.69 1.03
C THR A 257 -1.11 19.68 1.51
N LYS A 258 -2.22 19.56 0.78
CA LYS A 258 -3.35 18.71 1.16
C LYS A 258 -3.37 17.35 0.49
N LYS A 259 -2.84 17.25 -0.72
CA LYS A 259 -2.89 16.05 -1.53
C LYS A 259 -1.54 15.82 -2.17
N VAL A 260 -1.03 14.60 -2.05
CA VAL A 260 0.17 14.14 -2.72
C VAL A 260 -0.15 12.83 -3.41
N LYS A 261 0.08 12.77 -4.72
CA LYS A 261 0.10 11.52 -5.46
C LYS A 261 1.52 11.01 -5.51
N VAL A 262 1.64 9.71 -5.35
CA VAL A 262 2.90 8.99 -5.43
C VAL A 262 2.78 7.89 -6.47
N ARG A 263 3.79 7.71 -7.30
CA ARG A 263 3.90 6.53 -8.16
C ARG A 263 5.28 5.92 -7.95
N THR A 264 5.34 4.61 -7.85
CA THR A 264 6.57 3.89 -7.52
C THR A 264 6.71 2.65 -8.39
N ALA A 265 7.93 2.22 -8.65
CA ALA A 265 8.17 0.94 -9.31
C ALA A 265 9.45 0.29 -8.82
N LEU A 266 9.47 -1.04 -8.96
CA LEU A 266 10.58 -1.89 -8.56
C LEU A 266 11.26 -2.51 -9.78
N SER A 267 12.51 -2.93 -9.60
CA SER A 267 13.24 -3.80 -10.52
C SER A 267 14.32 -4.57 -9.77
N PHE A 268 14.52 -5.84 -10.10
CA PHE A 268 15.66 -6.62 -9.63
C PHE A 268 16.91 -6.46 -10.53
N VAL A 269 16.82 -5.62 -11.57
CA VAL A 269 17.87 -5.46 -12.58
C VAL A 269 18.65 -4.16 -12.37
N SER A 270 17.95 -3.01 -12.37
CA SER A 270 18.59 -1.70 -12.23
C SER A 270 17.57 -0.59 -11.92
N LYS A 271 18.07 0.56 -11.43
CA LYS A 271 17.28 1.80 -11.28
C LYS A 271 16.65 2.24 -12.61
N LYS A 272 17.39 2.11 -13.73
CA LYS A 272 16.88 2.42 -15.07
C LYS A 272 15.68 1.53 -15.43
N ASN A 273 15.76 0.22 -15.14
CA ASN A 273 14.65 -0.69 -15.38
C ASN A 273 13.45 -0.39 -14.47
N ALA A 274 13.66 0.04 -13.22
CA ALA A 274 12.57 0.50 -12.36
C ALA A 274 11.83 1.70 -12.98
N SER A 275 12.56 2.70 -13.49
CA SER A 275 11.95 3.82 -14.23
C SER A 275 11.22 3.40 -15.50
N LEU A 276 11.75 2.42 -16.25
CA LEU A 276 11.07 1.86 -17.43
C LEU A 276 9.76 1.15 -17.04
N ASN A 277 9.77 0.36 -15.96
CA ASN A 277 8.57 -0.29 -15.43
C ASN A 277 7.52 0.75 -15.02
N LEU A 278 7.94 1.80 -14.31
CA LEU A 278 7.05 2.88 -13.89
C LEU A 278 6.35 3.54 -15.08
N ASN A 279 7.13 3.96 -16.08
CA ASN A 279 6.60 4.66 -17.24
C ASN A 279 5.74 3.78 -18.14
N ALA A 280 6.03 2.48 -18.20
CA ALA A 280 5.24 1.53 -18.98
C ALA A 280 3.89 1.18 -18.32
N GLU A 281 3.87 1.02 -16.99
CA GLU A 281 2.69 0.53 -16.28
C GLU A 281 1.81 1.67 -15.73
N ILE A 282 2.39 2.81 -15.32
CA ILE A 282 1.70 3.97 -14.73
C ILE A 282 2.25 5.28 -15.35
N PRO A 283 1.99 5.54 -16.65
CA PRO A 283 2.52 6.71 -17.35
C PRO A 283 1.96 8.05 -16.85
N CYS A 284 0.80 8.04 -16.20
CA CYS A 284 0.11 9.24 -15.72
C CYS A 284 -0.44 9.06 -14.29
N TRP A 285 -0.80 10.19 -13.65
CA TRP A 285 -1.27 10.29 -12.26
C TRP A 285 -2.76 9.97 -12.08
N ASN A 286 -3.25 8.91 -12.72
CA ASN A 286 -4.66 8.52 -12.68
C ASN A 286 -4.85 7.24 -11.85
N PHE A 287 -5.15 7.42 -10.56
CA PHE A 287 -5.41 6.34 -9.61
C PHE A 287 -6.55 5.43 -10.07
N GLU A 288 -7.69 6.02 -10.43
CA GLU A 288 -8.90 5.27 -10.79
C GLU A 288 -8.69 4.41 -12.05
N ASN A 289 -7.95 4.92 -13.04
CA ASN A 289 -7.61 4.13 -14.23
C ASN A 289 -6.68 2.97 -13.90
N THR A 290 -5.66 3.18 -13.06
CA THR A 290 -4.77 2.09 -12.61
C THR A 290 -5.55 1.04 -11.83
N LEU A 291 -6.37 1.46 -10.86
CA LEU A 291 -7.20 0.56 -10.07
C LEU A 291 -8.16 -0.24 -10.96
N SER A 292 -8.87 0.43 -11.87
CA SER A 292 -9.80 -0.23 -12.79
C SER A 292 -9.10 -1.26 -13.67
N LYS A 293 -7.87 -1.01 -14.12
CA LYS A 293 -7.08 -1.99 -14.88
C LYS A 293 -6.74 -3.21 -14.03
N VAL A 294 -6.27 -2.99 -12.80
CA VAL A 294 -5.90 -4.07 -11.87
C VAL A 294 -7.10 -4.92 -11.47
N GLN A 295 -8.23 -4.29 -11.13
CA GLN A 295 -9.48 -4.99 -10.83
C GLN A 295 -10.07 -5.70 -12.06
N GLY A 296 -9.89 -5.13 -13.26
CA GLY A 296 -10.22 -5.79 -14.51
C GLY A 296 -9.41 -7.07 -14.72
N ASP A 297 -8.13 -7.05 -14.40
CA ASP A 297 -7.28 -8.25 -14.47
C ASP A 297 -7.67 -9.29 -13.41
N TRP A 298 -7.92 -8.89 -12.15
CA TRP A 298 -8.47 -9.81 -11.14
C TRP A 298 -9.80 -10.42 -11.54
N SER A 299 -10.72 -9.62 -12.10
CA SER A 299 -12.03 -10.11 -12.57
C SER A 299 -11.84 -11.21 -13.62
N LYS A 300 -10.95 -11.01 -14.61
CA LYS A 300 -10.65 -12.03 -15.63
C LYS A 300 -10.12 -13.35 -15.04
N TYR A 301 -9.36 -13.31 -13.94
CA TYR A 301 -8.89 -14.53 -13.27
C TYR A 301 -9.99 -15.22 -12.48
N LEU A 302 -10.74 -14.46 -11.68
CA LEU A 302 -11.78 -14.99 -10.79
C LEU A 302 -13.00 -15.51 -11.57
N GLU A 303 -13.32 -14.89 -12.71
CA GLU A 303 -14.44 -15.31 -13.58
C GLU A 303 -14.19 -16.61 -14.35
N LYS A 304 -12.95 -17.14 -14.35
CA LYS A 304 -12.65 -18.46 -14.90
C LYS A 304 -13.43 -19.58 -14.21
N ILE A 305 -13.85 -19.36 -12.97
CA ILE A 305 -14.64 -20.31 -12.20
C ILE A 305 -15.90 -19.61 -11.70
N THR A 306 -17.05 -20.03 -12.23
CA THR A 306 -18.36 -19.58 -11.75
C THR A 306 -18.99 -20.66 -10.89
N VAL A 307 -19.29 -20.36 -9.64
CA VAL A 307 -20.02 -21.25 -8.73
C VAL A 307 -21.50 -20.87 -8.66
N ASN A 308 -22.38 -21.87 -8.67
CA ASN A 308 -23.81 -21.71 -8.47
C ASN A 308 -24.21 -22.32 -7.12
N GLY A 309 -25.18 -21.71 -6.42
CA GLY A 309 -25.55 -22.14 -5.07
C GLY A 309 -24.59 -21.64 -3.99
N GLY A 310 -24.75 -22.15 -2.76
CA GLY A 310 -24.01 -21.69 -1.58
C GLY A 310 -24.48 -20.36 -1.01
N THR A 311 -24.17 -20.15 0.26
CA THR A 311 -24.32 -18.90 1.00
C THR A 311 -23.30 -17.85 0.51
N ASN A 312 -23.50 -16.59 0.90
CA ASN A 312 -22.52 -15.54 0.61
C ASN A 312 -21.17 -15.84 1.28
N ASP A 313 -21.17 -16.40 2.48
CA ASP A 313 -19.96 -16.73 3.22
C ASP A 313 -19.16 -17.83 2.51
N GLU A 314 -19.82 -18.89 2.04
CA GLU A 314 -19.16 -19.95 1.26
C GLU A 314 -18.55 -19.41 -0.04
N ARG A 315 -19.25 -18.51 -0.74
CA ARG A 315 -18.71 -17.85 -1.94
C ARG A 315 -17.54 -16.93 -1.61
N SER A 316 -17.60 -16.22 -0.49
CA SER A 316 -16.48 -15.40 -0.01
C SER A 316 -15.28 -16.25 0.35
N THR A 317 -15.44 -17.36 1.07
CA THR A 317 -14.36 -18.32 1.32
C THR A 317 -13.77 -18.85 0.01
N PHE A 318 -14.62 -19.26 -0.93
CA PHE A 318 -14.18 -19.83 -2.20
C PHE A 318 -13.39 -18.84 -3.07
N TYR A 319 -13.96 -17.66 -3.34
CA TYR A 319 -13.31 -16.67 -4.19
C TYR A 319 -12.08 -16.04 -3.53
N THR A 320 -12.07 -15.92 -2.19
CA THR A 320 -10.87 -15.49 -1.46
C THR A 320 -9.76 -16.53 -1.50
N ALA A 321 -10.09 -17.83 -1.56
CA ALA A 321 -9.07 -18.88 -1.70
C ALA A 321 -8.49 -18.97 -3.13
N ILE A 322 -9.22 -18.48 -4.15
CA ILE A 322 -8.72 -18.38 -5.53
C ILE A 322 -7.82 -17.15 -5.70
N TYR A 323 -8.16 -16.05 -5.03
CA TYR A 323 -7.36 -14.83 -4.97
C TYR A 323 -5.98 -15.11 -4.34
#